data_AF-A0A0L6W2C3-F1
#
_entry.id   AF-A0A0L6W2C3-F1
#
_cell.length_a   1.000
_cell.length_b   1.000
_cell.length_c   1.000
_cell.angle_alpha   90.00
_cell.angle_beta   90.00
_cell.angle_gamma   90.00
#
_symmetry.space_group_name_H-M   'P 1'
#
loop_
_entity.id
_entity.type
_entity.pdbx_description
1 polymer ?
#
loop_
_entity_poly.entity_id
_entity_poly.type
_entity_poly.pdbx_seq_one_letter_code
_entity_poly.pdbx_strand_id
1 'polypeptide(L)'
;MRRLIWRGIVFVYREMFTGVLLGLTALFLVVKLAPGGDINAGLVAVFGLGAGLLKGFSKFLLLEMVNRIPANEYSKNYPRFKILFLWLGVFALTAIINYGFNISNWFTEPSRLIAKSPLFRGIPVIHVEIALIFLFCLGIISHIYEPPL
;
A
#
# COMPACT_ATOMS: atom_id res chain seq x y z
N MET A 1 -4.17 9.59 -25.34
CA MET A 1 -3.11 8.77 -24.68
C MET A 1 -2.66 9.33 -23.33
N ARG A 2 -2.21 10.59 -23.20
CA ARG A 2 -1.70 11.13 -21.91
C ARG A 2 -2.68 11.02 -20.72
N ARG A 3 -3.99 11.27 -20.95
CA ARG A 3 -5.05 11.13 -19.93
C ARG A 3 -5.30 9.67 -19.50
N LEU A 4 -5.23 8.72 -20.43
CA LEU A 4 -5.40 7.28 -20.18
C LEU A 4 -4.24 6.73 -19.33
N ILE A 5 -3.00 7.11 -19.66
CA ILE A 5 -1.81 6.72 -18.90
C ILE A 5 -1.89 7.25 -17.46
N TRP A 6 -2.29 8.51 -17.29
CA TRP A 6 -2.43 9.11 -15.96
C TRP A 6 -3.53 8.43 -15.12
N ARG A 7 -4.67 8.09 -15.74
CA ARG A 7 -5.73 7.30 -15.12
C ARG A 7 -5.22 5.95 -14.62
N GLY A 8 -4.46 5.24 -15.46
CA GLY A 8 -3.87 3.95 -15.09
C GLY A 8 -2.90 4.06 -13.92
N ILE A 9 -2.02 5.06 -13.95
CA ILE A 9 -1.07 5.31 -12.85
C ILE A 9 -1.82 5.53 -11.53
N VAL A 10 -2.81 6.42 -11.50
CA VAL A 10 -3.59 6.70 -10.28
C VAL A 10 -4.31 5.46 -9.78
N PHE A 11 -4.89 4.66 -10.68
CA PHE A 11 -5.63 3.46 -10.33
C PHE A 11 -4.73 2.36 -9.75
N VAL A 12 -3.59 2.10 -10.39
CA VAL A 12 -2.59 1.13 -9.93
C VAL A 12 -2.02 1.57 -8.58
N TYR A 13 -1.72 2.87 -8.40
CA TYR A 13 -1.23 3.39 -7.13
C TYR A 13 -2.21 3.20 -5.96
N ARG A 14 -3.52 3.34 -6.19
CA ARG A 14 -4.54 3.11 -5.14
C ARG A 14 -4.54 1.67 -4.62
N GLU A 15 -4.52 0.71 -5.54
CA GLU A 15 -4.54 -0.71 -5.19
C GLU A 15 -3.19 -1.14 -4.59
N MET A 16 -2.07 -0.61 -5.11
CA MET A 16 -0.75 -0.76 -4.50
C MET A 16 -0.73 -0.23 -3.06
N PHE A 17 -1.28 0.97 -2.82
CA PHE A 17 -1.34 1.55 -1.48
C PHE A 17 -2.15 0.68 -0.51
N THR A 18 -3.27 0.12 -0.96
CA THR A 18 -4.05 -0.83 -0.15
C THR A 18 -3.23 -2.09 0.17
N GLY A 19 -2.45 -2.60 -0.80
CA GLY A 19 -1.53 -3.71 -0.60
C GLY A 19 -0.39 -3.39 0.39
N VAL A 20 0.11 -2.16 0.37
CA VAL A 20 1.12 -1.67 1.33
C VAL A 20 0.55 -1.63 2.74
N LEU A 21 -0.67 -1.09 2.93
CA LEU A 21 -1.36 -1.07 4.22
C LEU A 21 -1.53 -2.49 4.78
N LEU A 22 -1.98 -3.42 3.94
CA LEU A 22 -2.13 -4.83 4.27
C LEU A 22 -0.79 -5.49 4.62
N GLY A 23 0.24 -5.26 3.82
CA GLY A 23 1.58 -5.81 4.02
C GLY A 23 2.22 -5.33 5.32
N LEU A 24 2.08 -4.04 5.65
CA LEU A 24 2.57 -3.48 6.91
C LEU A 24 1.76 -3.97 8.11
N THR A 25 0.43 -4.08 7.97
CA THR A 25 -0.44 -4.66 9.02
C THR A 25 -0.03 -6.11 9.31
N ALA A 26 0.18 -6.92 8.27
CA ALA A 26 0.63 -8.29 8.39
C ALA A 26 2.04 -8.37 9.00
N LEU A 27 2.95 -7.48 8.61
CA LEU A 27 4.28 -7.38 9.20
C LEU A 27 4.20 -7.14 10.72
N PHE A 28 3.38 -6.19 11.17
CA PHE A 28 3.20 -5.92 12.60
C PHE A 28 2.67 -7.13 13.37
N LEU A 29 1.73 -7.87 12.78
CA LEU A 29 1.19 -9.09 13.39
C LEU A 29 2.24 -10.20 13.45
N VAL A 30 3.02 -10.41 12.39
CA VAL A 30 4.07 -11.45 12.33
C VAL A 30 5.18 -11.17 13.33
N VAL A 31 5.62 -9.91 13.45
CA VAL A 31 6.65 -9.52 14.42
C VAL A 31 6.21 -9.77 15.85
N LYS A 32 4.93 -9.51 16.17
CA LYS A 32 4.37 -9.78 17.51
C LYS A 32 4.24 -11.27 17.79
N LEU A 33 3.90 -12.08 16.79
CA LEU A 33 3.67 -13.52 16.95
C LEU A 33 4.97 -14.34 16.92
N ALA A 34 6.02 -13.85 16.25
CA ALA A 34 7.29 -14.55 16.08
C ALA A 34 8.50 -13.59 16.15
N PRO A 35 8.86 -13.09 17.35
CA PRO A 35 9.93 -12.09 17.53
C PRO A 35 11.34 -12.57 17.15
N GLY A 36 11.53 -13.85 16.84
CA GLY A 36 12.79 -14.41 16.32
C GLY A 36 12.84 -14.58 14.79
N GLY A 37 11.75 -14.30 14.07
CA GLY A 37 11.60 -14.48 12.63
C GLY A 37 11.98 -13.26 11.77
N ASP A 38 12.74 -12.32 12.32
CA ASP A 38 13.00 -10.97 11.80
C ASP A 38 13.32 -10.87 10.30
N ILE A 39 14.10 -11.80 9.76
CA ILE A 39 14.60 -11.74 8.38
C ILE A 39 13.48 -12.04 7.36
N ASN A 40 12.58 -12.97 7.69
CA ASN A 40 11.47 -13.36 6.82
C ASN A 40 10.25 -12.46 7.01
N ALA A 41 10.12 -11.82 8.18
CA ALA A 41 9.05 -10.87 8.46
C ALA A 41 9.10 -9.69 7.47
N GLY A 42 10.28 -9.10 7.22
CA GLY A 42 10.44 -7.99 6.28
C GLY A 42 9.98 -8.30 4.85
N LEU A 43 10.05 -9.57 4.41
CA LEU A 43 9.56 -10.01 3.10
C LEU A 43 8.03 -9.93 2.99
N VAL A 44 7.28 -10.07 4.10
CA VAL A 44 5.81 -9.99 4.11
C VAL A 44 5.32 -8.63 3.60
N ALA A 45 5.97 -7.55 4.03
CA ALA A 45 5.64 -6.21 3.55
C ALA A 45 5.97 -6.04 2.05
N VAL A 46 7.07 -6.63 1.58
CA VAL A 46 7.48 -6.57 0.17
C VAL A 46 6.54 -7.38 -0.72
N PHE A 47 6.13 -8.57 -0.29
CA PHE A 47 5.13 -9.39 -0.98
C PHE A 47 3.75 -8.73 -0.97
N GLY A 48 3.36 -8.07 0.12
CA GLY A 48 2.14 -7.26 0.18
C GLY A 48 2.13 -6.12 -0.84
N LEU A 49 3.26 -5.43 -1.01
CA LEU A 49 3.45 -4.39 -2.01
C LEU A 49 3.37 -4.96 -3.43
N GLY A 50 4.04 -6.08 -3.71
CA GLY A 50 4.00 -6.77 -5.00
C GLY A 50 2.59 -7.28 -5.36
N ALA A 51 1.88 -7.86 -4.39
CA ALA A 51 0.49 -8.32 -4.58
C ALA A 51 -0.46 -7.15 -4.86
N GLY A 52 -0.29 -6.01 -4.17
CA GLY A 52 -1.05 -4.78 -4.43
C GLY A 52 -0.80 -4.21 -5.83
N LEU A 53 0.46 -4.19 -6.27
CA LEU A 53 0.84 -3.79 -7.63
C LEU A 53 0.21 -4.67 -8.70
N LEU A 54 0.37 -5.99 -8.57
CA LEU A 54 -0.19 -6.95 -9.52
C LEU A 54 -1.71 -6.83 -9.60
N LYS A 55 -2.39 -6.76 -8.46
CA LYS A 55 -3.84 -6.56 -8.40
C LYS A 55 -4.27 -5.25 -9.07
N GLY A 56 -3.55 -4.16 -8.80
CA GLY A 56 -3.82 -2.85 -9.41
C GLY A 56 -3.68 -2.88 -10.93
N PHE A 57 -2.61 -3.50 -11.43
CA PHE A 57 -2.35 -3.64 -12.85
C PHE A 57 -3.37 -4.54 -13.55
N SER A 58 -3.66 -5.72 -12.99
CA SER A 58 -4.68 -6.63 -13.53
C SER A 58 -6.06 -5.98 -13.59
N LYS A 59 -6.45 -5.25 -12.55
CA LYS A 59 -7.74 -4.54 -12.50
C LYS A 59 -7.81 -3.38 -13.47
N PHE A 60 -6.71 -2.63 -13.65
CA PHE A 60 -6.63 -1.59 -14.68
C PHE A 60 -6.77 -2.17 -16.10
N LEU A 61 -6.04 -3.26 -16.41
CA LEU A 61 -6.16 -3.95 -17.70
C LEU A 61 -7.59 -4.48 -17.94
N LEU A 62 -8.18 -5.13 -16.93
CA LEU A 62 -9.57 -5.60 -16.99
C LEU A 62 -10.55 -4.45 -17.24
N LEU A 63 -10.40 -3.33 -16.52
CA LEU A 63 -11.26 -2.16 -16.72
C LEU A 63 -11.07 -1.54 -18.11
N GLU A 64 -9.86 -1.51 -18.65
CA GLU A 64 -9.62 -0.99 -20.00
C GLU A 64 -10.16 -1.94 -21.09
N MET A 65 -10.07 -3.25 -20.87
CA MET A 65 -10.69 -4.26 -21.73
C MET A 65 -12.23 -4.19 -21.68
N VAL A 66 -12.80 -3.99 -20.50
CA VAL A 66 -14.25 -3.93 -20.27
C VAL A 66 -14.84 -2.57 -20.63
N ASN A 67 -14.12 -1.45 -20.53
CA ASN A 67 -14.58 -0.11 -20.91
C ASN A 67 -14.75 0.07 -22.44
N ARG A 68 -14.45 -0.95 -23.27
CA ARG A 68 -15.01 -1.07 -24.62
C ARG A 68 -16.52 -1.38 -24.63
N ILE A 69 -17.11 -1.65 -23.47
CA ILE A 69 -18.54 -1.80 -23.17
C ILE A 69 -18.93 -0.63 -22.26
N PRO A 70 -20.02 0.12 -22.54
CA PRO A 70 -20.23 1.46 -21.98
C PRO A 70 -20.28 1.49 -20.45
N ALA A 71 -19.32 2.20 -19.85
CA ALA A 71 -19.01 2.25 -18.43
C ALA A 71 -19.83 3.30 -17.64
N ASN A 72 -21.13 3.39 -17.87
CA ASN A 72 -21.95 4.45 -17.28
C ASN A 72 -22.45 4.17 -15.86
N GLU A 73 -22.39 2.93 -15.37
CA GLU A 73 -22.95 2.57 -14.06
C GLU A 73 -21.90 2.25 -12.97
N TYR A 74 -20.70 1.77 -13.36
CA TYR A 74 -19.64 1.43 -12.40
C TYR A 74 -18.90 2.64 -11.81
N SER A 75 -18.93 3.81 -12.45
CA SER A 75 -18.18 4.99 -11.99
C SER A 75 -18.80 5.65 -10.76
N LYS A 76 -20.12 5.52 -10.56
CA LYS A 76 -20.86 6.27 -9.53
C LYS A 76 -20.85 5.64 -8.14
N ASN A 77 -20.51 4.36 -8.02
CA ASN A 77 -20.72 3.60 -6.77
C ASN A 77 -19.47 2.90 -6.19
N TYR A 78 -18.25 3.24 -6.63
CA TYR A 78 -17.07 2.66 -5.98
C TYR A 78 -16.78 3.41 -4.66
N PRO A 79 -16.91 2.77 -3.47
CA PRO A 79 -16.81 3.45 -2.18
C PRO A 79 -15.34 3.66 -1.77
N ARG A 80 -14.59 4.39 -2.61
CA ARG A 80 -13.14 4.61 -2.56
C ARG A 80 -12.68 5.05 -1.18
N PHE A 81 -13.36 6.04 -0.62
CA PHE A 81 -13.04 6.60 0.68
C PHE A 81 -13.40 5.64 1.83
N LYS A 82 -14.50 4.87 1.73
CA LYS A 82 -14.86 3.90 2.78
C LYS A 82 -13.80 2.80 2.91
N ILE A 83 -13.31 2.30 1.78
CA ILE A 83 -12.25 1.28 1.74
C ILE A 83 -10.93 1.87 2.25
N LEU A 84 -10.58 3.10 1.85
CA LEU A 84 -9.39 3.79 2.35
C LEU A 84 -9.42 3.97 3.88
N PHE A 85 -10.51 4.54 4.42
CA PHE A 85 -10.63 4.77 5.87
C PHE A 85 -10.66 3.47 6.66
N LEU A 86 -11.26 2.41 6.13
CA LEU A 86 -11.22 1.08 6.73
C LEU A 86 -9.77 0.60 6.86
N TRP A 87 -9.00 0.62 5.78
CA TRP A 87 -7.62 0.10 5.81
C TRP A 87 -6.66 1.01 6.58
N LEU A 88 -6.83 2.33 6.52
CA LEU A 88 -6.10 3.26 7.38
C LEU A 88 -6.45 3.03 8.85
N GLY A 89 -7.71 2.76 9.18
CA GLY A 89 -8.15 2.43 10.53
C GLY A 89 -7.53 1.13 11.05
N VAL A 90 -7.52 0.07 10.23
CA VAL A 90 -6.88 -1.21 10.57
C VAL A 90 -5.38 -1.04 10.77
N PHE A 91 -4.70 -0.30 9.87
CA PHE A 91 -3.27 0.00 10.01
C PHE A 91 -2.99 0.81 11.28
N ALA A 92 -3.75 1.89 11.53
CA ALA A 92 -3.57 2.72 12.71
C ALA A 92 -3.82 1.94 14.00
N LEU A 93 -4.89 1.13 14.05
CA LEU A 93 -5.21 0.31 15.21
C LEU A 93 -4.10 -0.71 15.50
N THR A 94 -3.61 -1.40 14.47
CA THR A 94 -2.50 -2.35 14.64
C THR A 94 -1.19 -1.66 15.01
N ALA A 95 -0.90 -0.49 14.45
CA ALA A 95 0.25 0.32 14.84
C ALA A 95 0.17 0.78 16.30
N ILE A 96 -1.00 1.25 16.75
CA ILE A 96 -1.24 1.66 18.16
C ILE A 96 -1.06 0.47 19.11
N ILE A 97 -1.59 -0.71 18.76
CA ILE A 97 -1.47 -1.93 19.58
C ILE A 97 -0.01 -2.42 19.70
N ASN A 98 0.83 -2.18 18.70
CA ASN A 98 2.21 -2.66 18.67
C ASN A 98 3.22 -1.63 19.18
N TYR A 99 3.02 -0.34 18.89
CA TYR A 99 4.01 0.71 19.10
C TYR A 99 3.45 1.93 19.85
N GLY A 100 2.20 1.89 20.31
CA GLY A 100 1.53 2.99 21.01
C GLY A 100 1.24 4.18 20.09
N PHE A 101 0.97 5.34 20.69
CA PHE A 101 0.71 6.60 19.96
C PHE A 101 1.97 7.29 19.42
N ASN A 102 3.13 6.62 19.43
CA ASN A 102 4.34 7.17 18.86
C ASN A 102 4.38 6.95 17.34
N ILE A 103 3.93 7.97 16.60
CA ILE A 103 3.84 7.93 15.13
C ILE A 103 5.19 7.65 14.45
N SER A 104 6.32 8.07 15.04
CA SER A 104 7.65 7.79 14.46
C SER A 104 7.87 6.28 14.37
N ASN A 105 7.54 5.54 15.42
CA ASN A 105 7.77 4.09 15.49
C ASN A 105 6.89 3.31 14.49
N TRP A 106 5.78 3.91 14.03
CA TRP A 106 4.91 3.28 13.02
C TRP A 106 5.59 3.14 11.66
N PHE A 107 6.64 3.93 11.41
CA PHE A 107 7.41 3.88 10.17
C PHE A 107 8.85 3.41 10.40
N THR A 108 9.48 3.78 11.52
CA THR A 108 10.88 3.43 11.79
C THR A 108 11.09 1.92 11.99
N GLU A 109 10.25 1.23 12.77
CA GLU A 109 10.37 -0.23 12.99
C GLU A 109 10.09 -1.07 11.74
N PRO A 110 9.00 -0.85 10.97
CA PRO A 110 8.82 -1.59 9.73
C PRO A 110 9.92 -1.28 8.71
N SER A 111 10.45 -0.06 8.66
CA SER A 111 11.59 0.29 7.81
C SER A 111 12.84 -0.49 8.18
N ARG A 112 13.10 -0.65 9.49
CA ARG A 112 14.23 -1.44 10.00
C ARG A 112 14.10 -2.91 9.60
N LEU A 113 12.90 -3.47 9.69
CA LEU A 113 12.62 -4.86 9.32
C LEU A 113 12.72 -5.11 7.82
N ILE A 114 12.23 -4.16 7.00
CA ILE A 114 12.37 -4.22 5.55
C ILE A 114 13.85 -4.12 5.14
N ALA A 115 14.63 -3.21 5.73
CA ALA A 115 16.06 -3.07 5.46
C ALA A 115 16.90 -4.30 5.87
N LYS A 116 16.43 -5.07 6.87
CA LYS A 116 17.03 -6.36 7.25
C LYS A 116 16.70 -7.49 6.27
N SER A 117 15.68 -7.34 5.43
CA SER A 117 15.28 -8.39 4.48
C SER A 117 16.37 -8.62 3.41
N PRO A 118 16.47 -9.84 2.85
CA PRO A 118 17.48 -10.16 1.83
C PRO A 118 17.42 -9.24 0.60
N LEU A 119 16.22 -8.75 0.26
CA LEU A 119 15.96 -7.93 -0.92
C LEU A 119 16.46 -6.48 -0.78
N PHE A 120 16.54 -5.96 0.44
CA PHE A 120 16.92 -4.56 0.72
C PHE A 120 18.23 -4.47 1.52
N ARG A 121 18.99 -5.58 1.57
CA ARG A 121 20.24 -5.67 2.31
C ARG A 121 21.24 -4.62 1.79
N GLY A 122 21.74 -3.79 2.69
CA GLY A 122 22.70 -2.71 2.36
C GLY A 122 22.05 -1.36 2.06
N ILE A 123 20.71 -1.27 2.00
CA ILE A 123 20.02 0.02 1.92
C ILE A 123 19.90 0.61 3.33
N PRO A 124 20.34 1.86 3.57
CA PRO A 124 20.21 2.48 4.88
C PRO A 124 18.72 2.63 5.26
N VAL A 125 18.38 2.35 6.52
CA VAL A 125 17.00 2.36 7.04
C VAL A 125 16.27 3.66 6.70
N ILE A 126 16.97 4.80 6.78
CA ILE A 126 16.40 6.12 6.47
C ILE A 126 15.86 6.23 5.04
N HIS A 127 16.47 5.56 4.06
CA HIS A 127 15.98 5.59 2.67
C HIS A 127 14.70 4.77 2.51
N VAL A 128 14.62 3.64 3.22
CA VAL A 128 13.41 2.80 3.24
C VAL A 128 12.26 3.53 3.92
N GLU A 129 12.55 4.23 5.02
CA GLU A 129 11.58 5.03 5.76
C GLU A 129 11.03 6.19 4.93
N ILE A 130 11.90 6.95 4.27
CA ILE A 130 11.50 8.01 3.34
C ILE A 130 10.65 7.44 2.20
N ALA A 131 11.03 6.28 1.63
CA ALA A 131 10.26 5.65 0.56
C ALA A 131 8.86 5.22 1.02
N LEU A 132 8.73 4.67 2.23
CA LEU A 132 7.44 4.30 2.82
C LEU A 132 6.54 5.51 3.08
N ILE A 133 7.09 6.58 3.65
CA ILE A 133 6.35 7.83 3.87
C ILE A 133 5.88 8.41 2.54
N PHE A 134 6.76 8.43 1.53
CA PHE A 134 6.43 8.93 0.20
C PHE A 134 5.32 8.10 -0.46
N LEU A 135 5.39 6.77 -0.35
CA LEU A 135 4.33 5.85 -0.82
C LEU A 135 3.00 6.10 -0.09
N PHE A 136 3.04 6.40 1.20
CA PHE A 136 1.84 6.76 1.98
C PHE A 136 1.22 8.06 1.49
N CYS A 137 2.02 9.11 1.32
CA CYS A 137 1.57 10.40 0.83
C CYS A 137 0.97 10.26 -0.58
N LEU A 138 1.67 9.60 -1.50
CA LEU A 138 1.15 9.33 -2.85
C LEU A 138 -0.10 8.46 -2.84
N GLY A 139 -0.17 7.48 -1.95
CA GLY A 139 -1.33 6.63 -1.74
C GLY A 139 -2.58 7.42 -1.34
N ILE A 140 -2.44 8.32 -0.36
CA ILE A 140 -3.52 9.21 0.07
C ILE A 140 -3.93 10.16 -1.07
N ILE A 141 -2.96 10.82 -1.71
CA ILE A 141 -3.22 11.74 -2.84
C ILE A 141 -3.95 11.00 -3.97
N SER A 142 -3.55 9.77 -4.29
CA SER A 142 -4.18 8.98 -5.34
C SER A 142 -5.66 8.73 -5.04
N HIS A 143 -6.06 8.56 -3.77
CA HIS A 143 -7.45 8.37 -3.38
C HIS A 143 -8.26 9.68 -3.40
N ILE A 144 -7.62 10.82 -3.11
CA ILE A 144 -8.24 12.15 -3.18
C ILE A 144 -8.44 12.58 -4.63
N TYR A 145 -7.45 12.31 -5.49
CA TYR A 145 -7.47 12.73 -6.89
C TYR A 145 -8.39 11.85 -7.73
N GLU A 146 -9.50 12.41 -8.20
CA GLU A 146 -10.35 11.75 -9.19
C GLU A 146 -9.82 12.07 -10.60
N PRO A 147 -9.32 11.06 -11.34
CA PRO A 147 -8.82 11.36 -12.67
C PRO A 147 -10.01 11.65 -13.60
N PRO A 148 -9.92 12.71 -14.43
CA PRO A 148 -11.02 13.11 -15.30
C PRO A 148 -11.38 11.98 -16.28
N LEU A 149 -12.69 11.76 -16.47
CA LEU A 149 -13.26 10.78 -17.40
C LEU A 149 -12.80 11.06 -18.85
#